data_AF-A0A0R2VU42-F1
#
_entry.id   AF-A0A0R2VU42-F1
#
_cell.length_a   1.000
_cell.length_b   1.000
_cell.length_c   1.000
_cell.angle_alpha   90.00
_cell.angle_beta   90.00
_cell.angle_gamma   90.00
#
_symmetry.space_group_name_H-M   'P 1'
#
loop_
_entity.id
_entity.type
_entity.pdbx_description
1 polymer ?
#
loop_
_entity_poly.entity_id
_entity_poly.type
_entity_poly.pdbx_seq_one_letter_code
_entity_poly.pdbx_strand_id
1 'polypeptide(L)'
;ISYTSIARPWDIFSLNEQLLKDDFHMITEGRSSASIPSHCTVIGDALFIEPGAELTACTINTTSGPVYIGKDASVMEGTAIRGPFALLDHSTLKMGAKIYGATTIGPHCKVGGEVNNSVIFGYSNKAHDGFLGNSVIGEWCNLGADTNNSNLKNNYAEVKLWDYTTRRFIKTGLQFCGLIMGDHSKCGINTMFNTGTVVGVNANIFGDGFPRNFIPSFSWGGAAGFSTYKLKDALDVAAAVMARRGITMTESDSALLTHIYEISSDNRK
;
A
#
# COMPACT_ATOMS: atom_id res chain seq x y z
N ILE A 1 26.07 16.94 -0.98
CA ILE A 1 25.25 15.80 -0.50
C ILE A 1 24.16 15.59 -1.54
N SER A 2 24.17 14.44 -2.23
CA SER A 2 23.08 14.06 -3.13
C SER A 2 21.99 13.43 -2.29
N TYR A 3 20.73 13.86 -2.45
CA TYR A 3 19.59 13.26 -1.78
C TYR A 3 18.53 12.89 -2.80
N THR A 4 17.87 11.76 -2.59
CA THR A 4 16.70 11.37 -3.37
C THR A 4 15.52 12.22 -2.92
N SER A 5 14.90 12.96 -3.83
CA SER A 5 13.73 13.79 -3.54
C SER A 5 12.44 13.09 -3.95
N ILE A 6 11.42 13.16 -3.08
CA ILE A 6 10.06 12.75 -3.38
C ILE A 6 9.26 14.04 -3.63
N ALA A 7 8.86 14.27 -4.88
CA ALA A 7 8.08 15.45 -5.26
C ALA A 7 6.61 15.10 -5.53
N ARG A 8 6.34 13.85 -5.89
CA ARG A 8 5.03 13.35 -6.29
C ARG A 8 4.72 12.03 -5.59
N PRO A 9 3.43 11.71 -5.37
CA PRO A 9 3.06 10.44 -4.74
C PRO A 9 3.58 9.20 -5.48
N TRP A 10 3.64 9.23 -6.82
CA TRP A 10 4.16 8.10 -7.60
C TRP A 10 5.69 7.93 -7.52
N ASP A 11 6.42 8.95 -7.06
CA ASP A 11 7.86 8.80 -6.80
C ASP A 11 8.11 7.77 -5.69
N ILE A 12 7.17 7.62 -4.75
CA ILE A 12 7.26 6.67 -3.64
C ILE A 12 7.45 5.24 -4.15
N PHE A 13 6.64 4.78 -5.10
CA PHE A 13 6.84 3.44 -5.68
C PHE A 13 7.90 3.44 -6.80
N SER A 14 8.07 4.54 -7.54
CA SER A 14 9.00 4.59 -8.68
C SER A 14 10.46 4.59 -8.26
N LEU A 15 10.76 5.16 -7.08
CA LEU A 15 12.10 5.20 -6.50
C LEU A 15 12.32 4.07 -5.47
N ASN A 16 11.26 3.33 -5.12
CA ASN A 16 11.29 2.30 -4.09
C ASN A 16 12.36 1.24 -4.36
N GLU A 17 12.61 0.88 -5.62
CA GLU A 17 13.61 -0.13 -5.96
C GLU A 17 15.00 0.24 -5.45
N GLN A 18 15.44 1.47 -5.74
CA GLN A 18 16.76 1.95 -5.34
C GLN A 18 16.82 2.12 -3.82
N LEU A 19 15.79 2.73 -3.23
CA LEU A 19 15.73 2.97 -1.78
C LEU A 19 15.73 1.65 -1.01
N LEU A 20 15.00 0.63 -1.45
CA LEU A 20 14.97 -0.68 -0.82
C LEU A 20 16.34 -1.36 -0.87
N LYS A 21 17.07 -1.23 -1.97
CA LYS A 21 18.45 -1.76 -2.10
C LYS A 21 19.40 -1.02 -1.15
N ASP A 22 19.32 0.31 -1.09
CA ASP A 22 20.15 1.13 -0.23
C ASP A 22 19.88 0.85 1.26
N ASP A 23 18.60 0.78 1.64
CA ASP A 23 18.15 0.45 2.99
C ASP A 23 18.55 -0.98 3.38
N PHE A 24 18.42 -1.94 2.46
CA PHE A 24 18.86 -3.31 2.72
C PHE A 24 20.34 -3.38 3.07
N HIS A 25 21.21 -2.72 2.28
CA HIS A 25 22.64 -2.67 2.60
C HIS A 25 22.89 -2.01 3.96
N MET A 26 22.29 -0.84 4.20
CA MET A 26 22.50 -0.09 5.44
C MET A 26 22.01 -0.85 6.68
N ILE A 27 20.84 -1.47 6.61
CA ILE A 27 20.20 -2.15 7.73
C ILE A 27 20.87 -3.49 8.04
N THR A 28 21.46 -4.16 7.04
CA THR A 28 22.02 -5.52 7.20
C THR A 28 23.54 -5.54 7.37
N GLU A 29 24.22 -4.42 7.13
CA GLU A 29 25.67 -4.31 7.25
C GLU A 29 26.16 -4.76 8.65
N GLY A 30 27.08 -5.72 8.68
CA GLY A 30 27.66 -6.27 9.91
C GLY A 30 26.70 -7.12 10.76
N ARG A 31 25.50 -7.45 10.26
CA ARG A 31 24.49 -8.25 10.98
C ARG A 31 24.36 -9.64 10.38
N SER A 32 23.83 -10.56 11.19
CA SER A 32 23.51 -11.93 10.77
C SER A 32 22.01 -12.12 10.65
N SER A 33 21.58 -12.74 9.55
CA SER A 33 20.20 -13.17 9.34
C SER A 33 19.86 -14.39 10.21
N ALA A 34 18.58 -14.53 10.58
CA ALA A 34 18.06 -15.79 11.09
C ALA A 34 18.16 -16.92 10.02
N SER A 35 18.13 -18.17 10.48
CA SER A 35 18.20 -19.34 9.60
C SER A 35 16.93 -19.47 8.75
N ILE A 36 17.12 -19.94 7.52
CA ILE A 36 16.03 -20.24 6.60
C ILE A 36 15.40 -21.59 7.02
N PRO A 37 14.07 -21.68 7.21
CA PRO A 37 13.42 -22.95 7.50
C PRO A 37 13.58 -23.96 6.34
N SER A 38 13.80 -25.24 6.65
CA SER A 38 14.14 -26.28 5.66
C SER A 38 13.05 -26.56 4.63
N HIS A 39 11.80 -26.20 4.94
CA HIS A 39 10.64 -26.32 4.06
C HIS A 39 10.39 -25.08 3.20
N CYS A 40 11.24 -24.05 3.27
CA CYS A 40 11.21 -22.90 2.38
C CYS A 40 12.23 -23.06 1.24
N THR A 41 11.89 -22.56 0.06
CA THR A 41 12.80 -22.56 -1.10
C THR A 41 13.34 -21.15 -1.32
N VAL A 42 14.67 -21.01 -1.36
CA VAL A 42 15.34 -19.72 -1.62
C VAL A 42 16.20 -19.82 -2.87
N ILE A 43 16.08 -18.84 -3.76
CA ILE A 43 16.85 -18.72 -5.00
C ILE A 43 17.65 -17.41 -4.95
N GLY A 44 18.97 -17.51 -4.82
CA GLY A 44 19.89 -16.38 -4.60
C GLY A 44 20.30 -16.25 -3.12
N ASP A 45 21.01 -15.18 -2.78
CA ASP A 45 21.71 -15.01 -1.50
C ASP A 45 21.32 -13.75 -0.71
N ALA A 46 20.73 -12.74 -1.37
CA ALA A 46 20.33 -11.49 -0.75
C ALA A 46 18.99 -11.57 0.02
N LEU A 47 18.91 -12.46 1.01
CA LEU A 47 17.77 -12.61 1.93
C LEU A 47 18.22 -12.28 3.35
N PHE A 48 17.50 -11.38 4.03
CA PHE A 48 17.69 -11.09 5.44
C PHE A 48 16.39 -11.30 6.22
N ILE A 49 16.46 -12.09 7.29
CA ILE A 49 15.35 -12.44 8.17
C ILE A 49 15.67 -11.96 9.58
N GLU A 50 14.84 -11.09 10.10
CA GLU A 50 14.91 -10.61 11.48
C GLU A 50 14.42 -11.66 12.50
N PRO A 51 14.81 -11.54 13.78
CA PRO A 51 14.32 -12.42 14.84
C PRO A 51 12.78 -12.44 14.94
N GLY A 52 12.24 -13.62 15.24
CA GLY A 52 10.80 -13.83 15.42
C GLY A 52 10.01 -13.96 14.12
N ALA A 53 10.60 -13.69 12.95
CA ALA A 53 9.93 -13.90 11.68
C ALA A 53 9.63 -15.39 11.42
N GLU A 54 8.39 -15.66 11.01
CA GLU A 54 7.90 -17.01 10.71
C GLU A 54 7.68 -17.16 9.20
N LEU A 55 8.42 -18.08 8.58
CA LEU A 55 8.28 -18.41 7.16
C LEU A 55 7.86 -19.87 7.02
N THR A 56 6.70 -20.11 6.39
CA THR A 56 6.18 -21.47 6.20
C THR A 56 5.93 -21.75 4.73
N ALA A 57 6.64 -22.74 4.18
CA ALA A 57 6.38 -23.35 2.87
C ALA A 57 6.27 -22.32 1.73
N CYS A 58 7.14 -21.30 1.74
CA CYS A 58 7.17 -20.22 0.76
C CYS A 58 8.35 -20.38 -0.21
N THR A 59 8.27 -19.69 -1.35
CA THR A 59 9.36 -19.55 -2.32
C THR A 59 9.83 -18.10 -2.36
N ILE A 60 11.12 -17.88 -2.19
CA ILE A 60 11.75 -16.56 -2.20
C ILE A 60 12.84 -16.52 -3.26
N ASN A 61 12.75 -15.57 -4.18
CA ASN A 61 13.73 -15.36 -5.24
C ASN A 61 14.35 -13.96 -5.14
N THR A 62 15.63 -13.90 -4.81
CA THR A 62 16.40 -12.66 -4.60
C THR A 62 17.23 -12.27 -5.83
N THR A 63 17.13 -13.01 -6.95
CA THR A 63 17.97 -12.77 -8.15
C THR A 63 17.73 -11.44 -8.85
N SER A 64 16.58 -10.79 -8.61
CA SER A 64 16.25 -9.46 -9.15
C SER A 64 16.44 -8.33 -8.12
N GLY A 65 16.73 -8.66 -6.86
CA GLY A 65 16.92 -7.70 -5.78
C GLY A 65 16.73 -8.34 -4.40
N PRO A 66 17.20 -7.67 -3.34
CA PRO A 66 17.19 -8.21 -1.99
C PRO A 66 15.77 -8.41 -1.45
N VAL A 67 15.64 -9.35 -0.52
CA VAL A 67 14.41 -9.59 0.24
C VAL A 67 14.69 -9.40 1.73
N TYR A 68 13.94 -8.49 2.37
CA TYR A 68 13.99 -8.24 3.79
C TYR A 68 12.69 -8.69 4.47
N ILE A 69 12.82 -9.50 5.52
CA ILE A 69 11.71 -9.93 6.37
C ILE A 69 11.93 -9.41 7.79
N GLY A 70 11.03 -8.52 8.23
CA GLY A 70 11.06 -7.79 9.47
C GLY A 70 10.72 -8.63 10.70
N LYS A 71 10.87 -8.03 11.88
CA LYS A 71 10.72 -8.72 13.17
C LYS A 71 9.29 -9.20 13.34
N ASP A 72 9.14 -10.43 13.84
CA ASP A 72 7.82 -11.04 14.10
C ASP A 72 6.86 -10.99 12.89
N ALA A 73 7.40 -10.85 11.67
CA ALA A 73 6.63 -10.89 10.44
C ALA A 73 6.28 -12.34 10.08
N SER A 74 5.18 -12.54 9.36
CA SER A 74 4.71 -13.88 9.00
C SER A 74 4.54 -14.01 7.49
N VAL A 75 5.19 -15.01 6.90
CA VAL A 75 5.02 -15.42 5.52
C VAL A 75 4.33 -16.78 5.51
N MET A 76 3.02 -16.77 5.21
CA MET A 76 2.19 -17.97 5.17
C MET A 76 2.48 -18.84 3.94
N GLU A 77 1.91 -20.03 3.96
CA GLU A 77 2.10 -21.13 3.03
C GLU A 77 1.83 -20.76 1.57
N GLY A 78 2.67 -21.30 0.67
CA GLY A 78 2.50 -21.16 -0.77
C GLY A 78 2.77 -19.74 -1.30
N THR A 79 3.22 -18.81 -0.45
CA THR A 79 3.61 -17.47 -0.89
C THR A 79 4.80 -17.54 -1.83
N ALA A 80 4.73 -16.78 -2.94
CA ALA A 80 5.81 -16.63 -3.90
C ALA A 80 6.30 -15.17 -3.94
N ILE A 81 7.56 -14.97 -3.59
CA ILE A 81 8.20 -13.65 -3.48
C ILE A 81 9.33 -13.54 -4.49
N ARG A 82 9.31 -12.51 -5.33
CA ARG A 82 10.46 -12.09 -6.14
C ARG A 82 10.89 -10.69 -5.73
N GLY A 83 12.14 -10.56 -5.28
CA GLY A 83 12.71 -9.29 -4.88
C GLY A 83 12.87 -8.29 -6.03
N PRO A 84 13.12 -7.01 -5.74
CA PRO A 84 13.34 -6.48 -4.39
C PRO A 84 12.04 -6.38 -3.57
N PHE A 85 12.09 -6.79 -2.31
CA PHE A 85 10.92 -6.84 -1.43
C PHE A 85 11.26 -6.59 0.04
N ALA A 86 10.41 -5.84 0.74
CA ALA A 86 10.48 -5.67 2.18
C ALA A 86 9.13 -5.93 2.84
N LEU A 87 9.09 -6.86 3.80
CA LEU A 87 7.97 -7.10 4.70
C LEU A 87 8.37 -6.59 6.08
N LEU A 88 7.77 -5.51 6.58
CA LEU A 88 8.19 -4.87 7.82
C LEU A 88 7.54 -5.52 9.05
N ASP A 89 7.94 -5.05 10.24
CA ASP A 89 7.66 -5.69 11.53
C ASP A 89 6.17 -6.04 11.73
N HIS A 90 5.91 -7.22 12.28
CA HIS A 90 4.58 -7.75 12.59
C HIS A 90 3.60 -7.83 11.41
N SER A 91 4.05 -7.62 10.18
CA SER A 91 3.20 -7.70 9.00
C SER A 91 3.11 -9.14 8.50
N THR A 92 2.05 -9.44 7.73
CA THR A 92 1.75 -10.79 7.28
C THR A 92 1.48 -10.84 5.79
N LEU A 93 2.18 -11.73 5.09
CA LEU A 93 1.76 -12.22 3.78
C LEU A 93 0.84 -13.43 3.98
N LYS A 94 -0.37 -13.34 3.42
CA LYS A 94 -1.40 -14.37 3.49
C LYS A 94 -1.08 -15.52 2.53
N MET A 95 -1.67 -16.68 2.80
CA MET A 95 -1.47 -17.90 2.01
C MET A 95 -1.59 -17.63 0.51
N GLY A 96 -0.66 -18.17 -0.27
CA GLY A 96 -0.66 -18.06 -1.73
C GLY A 96 -0.39 -16.66 -2.30
N ALA A 97 0.04 -15.68 -1.49
CA ALA A 97 0.33 -14.35 -2.00
C ALA A 97 1.44 -14.38 -3.08
N LYS A 98 1.27 -13.57 -4.13
CA LYS A 98 2.21 -13.41 -5.24
C LYS A 98 2.78 -12.01 -5.23
N ILE A 99 4.07 -11.89 -4.92
CA ILE A 99 4.75 -10.60 -4.79
C ILE A 99 5.89 -10.50 -5.79
N TYR A 100 5.91 -9.43 -6.59
CA TYR A 100 6.99 -9.19 -7.56
C TYR A 100 7.14 -7.72 -7.93
N GLY A 101 8.35 -7.31 -8.33
CA GLY A 101 8.69 -5.90 -8.50
C GLY A 101 8.83 -5.17 -7.16
N ALA A 102 9.48 -4.02 -7.15
CA ALA A 102 9.92 -3.33 -5.94
C ALA A 102 8.75 -3.00 -4.98
N THR A 103 8.54 -3.86 -3.98
CA THR A 103 7.37 -3.79 -3.11
C THR A 103 7.78 -3.68 -1.65
N THR A 104 7.16 -2.74 -0.93
CA THR A 104 7.38 -2.52 0.50
C THR A 104 6.05 -2.61 1.23
N ILE A 105 5.97 -3.51 2.21
CA ILE A 105 4.79 -3.72 3.04
C ILE A 105 5.13 -3.26 4.45
N GLY A 106 4.47 -2.18 4.88
CA GLY A 106 4.67 -1.52 6.16
C GLY A 106 4.32 -2.36 7.37
N PRO A 107 4.68 -1.89 8.58
CA PRO A 107 4.50 -2.67 9.80
C PRO A 107 3.01 -2.96 10.08
N HIS A 108 2.74 -4.09 10.71
CA HIS A 108 1.39 -4.55 11.09
C HIS A 108 0.37 -4.71 9.94
N CYS A 109 0.82 -4.68 8.68
CA CYS A 109 -0.04 -4.88 7.53
C CYS A 109 -0.44 -6.35 7.34
N LYS A 110 -1.56 -6.59 6.64
CA LYS A 110 -1.94 -7.92 6.15
C LYS A 110 -2.19 -7.88 4.66
N VAL A 111 -1.42 -8.63 3.89
CA VAL A 111 -1.40 -8.55 2.42
C VAL A 111 -1.53 -9.93 1.80
N GLY A 112 -2.41 -10.06 0.82
CA GLY A 112 -2.68 -11.27 0.06
C GLY A 112 -2.99 -10.95 -1.41
N GLY A 113 -3.31 -12.00 -2.17
CA GLY A 113 -3.52 -11.90 -3.61
C GLY A 113 -2.23 -11.56 -4.35
N GLU A 114 -2.34 -10.72 -5.37
CA GLU A 114 -1.20 -10.32 -6.21
C GLU A 114 -0.84 -8.86 -5.96
N VAL A 115 0.45 -8.60 -5.64
CA VAL A 115 0.96 -7.25 -5.43
C VAL A 115 2.23 -7.05 -6.25
N ASN A 116 2.23 -5.95 -7.01
CA ASN A 116 3.33 -5.55 -7.86
C ASN A 116 3.76 -4.11 -7.63
N ASN A 117 5.06 -3.90 -7.48
CA ASN A 117 5.70 -2.58 -7.46
C ASN A 117 4.92 -1.53 -6.64
N SER A 118 4.62 -1.85 -5.39
CA SER A 118 3.72 -1.04 -4.56
C SER A 118 4.28 -0.80 -3.16
N VAL A 119 3.93 0.35 -2.57
CA VAL A 119 4.28 0.69 -1.19
C VAL A 119 2.99 0.78 -0.37
N ILE A 120 2.89 -0.06 0.65
CA ILE A 120 1.77 -0.07 1.59
C ILE A 120 2.31 0.40 2.94
N PHE A 121 1.79 1.50 3.47
CA PHE A 121 2.18 2.06 4.76
C PHE A 121 1.54 1.27 5.92
N GLY A 122 1.99 1.54 7.14
CA GLY A 122 1.65 0.77 8.33
C GLY A 122 0.14 0.59 8.57
N TYR A 123 -0.20 -0.52 9.22
CA TYR A 123 -1.56 -0.85 9.67
C TYR A 123 -2.62 -1.02 8.56
N SER A 124 -2.22 -1.04 7.29
CA SER A 124 -3.12 -1.21 6.15
C SER A 124 -3.32 -2.68 5.75
N ASN A 125 -4.48 -2.99 5.17
CA ASN A 125 -4.85 -4.37 4.84
C ASN A 125 -5.36 -4.49 3.41
N LYS A 126 -4.79 -5.45 2.68
CA LYS A 126 -5.30 -6.02 1.42
C LYS A 126 -5.19 -7.54 1.53
N ALA A 127 -5.90 -8.12 2.50
CA ALA A 127 -5.63 -9.48 3.00
C ALA A 127 -6.15 -10.62 2.10
N HIS A 128 -6.80 -10.29 0.99
CA HIS A 128 -7.51 -11.23 0.12
C HIS A 128 -7.03 -11.10 -1.32
N ASP A 129 -7.53 -11.98 -2.17
CA ASP A 129 -7.29 -11.97 -3.61
C ASP A 129 -7.68 -10.64 -4.27
N GLY A 130 -7.23 -10.49 -5.52
CA GLY A 130 -7.23 -9.25 -6.30
C GLY A 130 -5.82 -8.74 -6.56
N PHE A 131 -5.69 -7.74 -7.44
CA PHE A 131 -4.43 -7.21 -7.94
C PHE A 131 -4.17 -5.77 -7.44
N LEU A 132 -2.97 -5.53 -6.91
CA LEU A 132 -2.48 -4.19 -6.55
C LEU A 132 -1.14 -3.91 -7.26
N GLY A 133 -1.16 -3.05 -8.28
CA GLY A 133 0.01 -2.74 -9.11
C GLY A 133 0.37 -1.26 -9.11
N ASN A 134 1.66 -0.91 -9.02
CA ASN A 134 2.17 0.49 -9.13
C ASN A 134 1.42 1.47 -8.23
N SER A 135 1.29 1.13 -6.95
CA SER A 135 0.37 1.80 -6.03
C SER A 135 1.04 2.27 -4.75
N VAL A 136 0.43 3.28 -4.12
CA VAL A 136 0.79 3.77 -2.79
C VAL A 136 -0.46 3.76 -1.94
N ILE A 137 -0.40 3.02 -0.83
CA ILE A 137 -1.50 2.91 0.12
C ILE A 137 -1.05 3.50 1.45
N GLY A 138 -1.74 4.54 1.92
CA GLY A 138 -1.49 5.19 3.20
C GLY A 138 -1.80 4.30 4.39
N GLU A 139 -1.78 4.87 5.59
CA GLU A 139 -1.98 4.13 6.83
C GLU A 139 -3.47 3.85 7.09
N TRP A 140 -3.75 2.81 7.88
CA TRP A 140 -5.11 2.47 8.33
C TRP A 140 -6.13 2.23 7.21
N CYS A 141 -5.64 1.90 6.02
CA CYS A 141 -6.46 1.59 4.86
C CYS A 141 -6.96 0.15 4.90
N ASN A 142 -8.11 -0.10 4.27
CA ASN A 142 -8.63 -1.45 4.12
C ASN A 142 -9.23 -1.68 2.73
N LEU A 143 -8.59 -2.55 1.96
CA LEU A 143 -9.05 -2.99 0.65
C LEU A 143 -9.83 -4.29 0.80
N GLY A 144 -11.11 -4.28 0.42
CA GLY A 144 -11.98 -5.44 0.47
C GLY A 144 -11.52 -6.59 -0.43
N ALA A 145 -12.04 -7.78 -0.19
CA ALA A 145 -11.74 -8.96 -1.00
C ALA A 145 -11.99 -8.72 -2.49
N ASP A 146 -11.08 -9.23 -3.33
CA ASP A 146 -11.12 -9.05 -4.78
C ASP A 146 -11.15 -7.58 -5.22
N THR A 147 -10.51 -6.71 -4.44
CA THR A 147 -10.20 -5.34 -4.89
C THR A 147 -9.06 -5.40 -5.91
N ASN A 148 -9.26 -4.71 -7.02
CA ASN A 148 -8.32 -4.65 -8.14
C ASN A 148 -8.07 -3.20 -8.56
N ASN A 149 -6.85 -2.86 -8.96
CA ASN A 149 -6.59 -1.64 -9.72
C ASN A 149 -6.00 -1.96 -11.09
N SER A 150 -6.42 -1.24 -12.13
CA SER A 150 -5.61 -1.18 -13.34
C SER A 150 -4.39 -0.26 -13.08
N ASN A 151 -3.23 -0.64 -13.59
CA ASN A 151 -2.01 0.18 -13.58
C ASN A 151 -1.57 0.61 -14.99
N LEU A 152 -2.18 0.07 -16.05
CA LEU A 152 -1.87 0.34 -17.46
C LEU A 152 -3.15 0.69 -18.22
N LYS A 153 -3.10 1.75 -19.03
CA LYS A 153 -4.22 2.09 -19.91
C LYS A 153 -4.27 1.16 -21.11
N ASN A 154 -5.47 0.74 -21.52
CA ASN A 154 -5.67 -0.12 -22.71
C ASN A 154 -5.13 0.49 -24.01
N ASN A 155 -5.05 1.82 -24.09
CA ASN A 155 -4.48 2.52 -25.24
C ASN A 155 -2.97 2.79 -25.10
N TYR A 156 -2.32 2.25 -24.06
CA TYR A 156 -0.89 2.40 -23.76
C TYR A 156 -0.41 3.86 -23.59
N ALA A 157 -1.34 4.81 -23.49
CA ALA A 157 -1.01 6.21 -23.29
C ALA A 157 -0.46 6.44 -21.88
N GLU A 158 0.36 7.48 -21.76
CA GLU A 158 0.90 7.96 -20.49
C GLU A 158 -0.20 8.14 -19.43
N VAL A 159 0.07 7.66 -18.21
CA VAL A 159 -0.87 7.78 -17.09
C VAL A 159 -0.90 9.22 -16.58
N LYS A 160 -2.06 9.62 -16.05
CA LYS A 160 -2.24 10.92 -15.41
C LYS A 160 -2.80 10.70 -14.01
N LEU A 161 -2.36 11.50 -13.04
CA LEU A 161 -2.94 11.54 -11.70
C LEU A 161 -3.49 12.93 -11.38
N TRP A 162 -4.46 12.96 -10.47
CA TRP A 162 -4.96 14.21 -9.92
C TRP A 162 -3.90 14.91 -9.08
N ASP A 163 -3.66 16.19 -9.35
CA ASP A 163 -2.74 17.04 -8.61
C ASP A 163 -3.54 18.07 -7.80
N TYR A 164 -3.38 18.01 -6.47
CA TYR A 164 -4.12 18.88 -5.55
C TYR A 164 -3.73 20.36 -5.67
N THR A 165 -2.49 20.67 -6.07
CA THR A 165 -2.01 22.05 -6.22
C THR A 165 -2.63 22.74 -7.43
N THR A 166 -2.62 22.07 -8.58
CA THR A 166 -3.14 22.60 -9.85
C THR A 166 -4.61 22.27 -10.10
N ARG A 167 -5.22 21.44 -9.24
CA ARG A 167 -6.62 20.98 -9.31
C ARG A 167 -6.98 20.40 -10.69
N ARG A 168 -6.06 19.61 -11.26
CA ARG A 168 -6.24 18.94 -12.56
C ARG A 168 -5.44 17.66 -12.64
N PHE A 169 -5.77 16.82 -13.62
CA PHE A 169 -4.96 15.66 -13.96
C PHE A 169 -3.67 16.09 -14.66
N ILE A 170 -2.53 15.73 -14.09
CA ILE A 170 -1.21 15.97 -14.67
C ILE A 170 -0.59 14.65 -15.14
N LYS A 171 0.23 14.77 -16.18
CA LYS A 171 1.04 13.68 -16.72
C LYS A 171 2.06 13.20 -15.69
N THR A 172 2.18 11.90 -15.51
CA THR A 172 3.13 11.31 -14.56
C THR A 172 4.50 11.04 -15.17
N GLY A 173 4.62 10.99 -16.50
CA GLY A 173 5.78 10.46 -17.21
C GLY A 173 5.82 8.93 -17.27
N LEU A 174 4.85 8.24 -16.66
CA LEU A 174 4.86 6.79 -16.49
C LEU A 174 3.82 6.10 -17.39
N GLN A 175 4.21 4.95 -17.93
CA GLN A 175 3.27 4.04 -18.60
C GLN A 175 2.46 3.21 -17.59
N PHE A 176 3.05 2.89 -16.43
CA PHE A 176 2.42 2.15 -15.36
C PHE A 176 2.24 3.01 -14.11
N CYS A 177 1.01 3.26 -13.69
CA CYS A 177 0.68 3.96 -12.45
C CYS A 177 -0.76 3.63 -12.04
N GLY A 178 -0.91 3.10 -10.83
CA GLY A 178 -2.13 2.49 -10.35
C GLY A 178 -2.93 3.37 -9.42
N LEU A 179 -3.00 2.96 -8.15
CA LEU A 179 -3.79 3.58 -7.10
C LEU A 179 -2.90 4.37 -6.13
N ILE A 180 -3.26 5.61 -5.86
CA ILE A 180 -2.77 6.36 -4.70
C ILE A 180 -3.95 6.50 -3.73
N MET A 181 -3.84 5.94 -2.53
CA MET A 181 -4.90 5.95 -1.52
C MET A 181 -4.40 6.59 -0.23
N GLY A 182 -5.02 7.67 0.21
CA GLY A 182 -4.71 8.36 1.45
C GLY A 182 -5.24 7.64 2.69
N ASP A 183 -4.74 8.07 3.85
CA ASP A 183 -4.94 7.39 5.12
C ASP A 183 -6.41 7.20 5.50
N HIS A 184 -6.66 6.14 6.27
CA HIS A 184 -7.98 5.72 6.76
C HIS A 184 -9.02 5.40 5.67
N SER A 185 -8.67 5.44 4.39
CA SER A 185 -9.58 5.11 3.30
C SER A 185 -9.83 3.62 3.16
N LYS A 186 -11.03 3.27 2.71
CA LYS A 186 -11.52 1.89 2.66
C LYS A 186 -12.26 1.66 1.36
N CYS A 187 -12.17 0.44 0.83
CA CYS A 187 -13.04 -0.01 -0.23
C CYS A 187 -13.70 -1.34 0.10
N GLY A 188 -14.91 -1.51 -0.43
CA GLY A 188 -15.68 -2.74 -0.35
C GLY A 188 -15.05 -3.86 -1.19
N ILE A 189 -15.63 -5.04 -1.07
CA ILE A 189 -15.29 -6.18 -1.92
C ILE A 189 -15.51 -5.85 -3.40
N ASN A 190 -14.80 -6.51 -4.30
CA ASN A 190 -14.92 -6.39 -5.75
C ASN A 190 -14.74 -4.94 -6.27
N THR A 191 -14.07 -4.07 -5.51
CA THR A 191 -13.86 -2.68 -5.95
C THR A 191 -12.82 -2.66 -7.07
N MET A 192 -13.18 -2.05 -8.21
CA MET A 192 -12.31 -1.96 -9.38
C MET A 192 -11.85 -0.52 -9.61
N PHE A 193 -10.59 -0.21 -9.30
CA PHE A 193 -10.02 1.12 -9.54
C PHE A 193 -9.45 1.25 -10.95
N ASN A 194 -9.74 2.38 -11.61
CA ASN A 194 -9.15 2.70 -12.92
C ASN A 194 -7.65 3.02 -12.81
N THR A 195 -6.96 2.96 -13.95
CA THR A 195 -5.56 3.39 -14.06
C THR A 195 -5.40 4.84 -13.63
N GLY A 196 -4.46 5.10 -12.72
CA GLY A 196 -4.20 6.44 -12.22
C GLY A 196 -5.33 6.98 -11.36
N THR A 197 -5.79 6.20 -10.38
CA THR A 197 -6.81 6.65 -9.43
C THR A 197 -6.16 7.26 -8.19
N VAL A 198 -6.67 8.43 -7.77
CA VAL A 198 -6.30 9.09 -6.52
C VAL A 198 -7.49 9.10 -5.58
N VAL A 199 -7.31 8.49 -4.42
CA VAL A 199 -8.28 8.44 -3.32
C VAL A 199 -7.74 9.28 -2.16
N GLY A 200 -8.53 10.24 -1.69
CA GLY A 200 -8.18 11.08 -0.56
C GLY A 200 -8.16 10.35 0.78
N VAL A 201 -8.11 11.14 1.86
CA VAL A 201 -8.13 10.64 3.25
C VAL A 201 -9.57 10.35 3.68
N ASN A 202 -9.79 9.29 4.46
CA ASN A 202 -11.11 8.92 5.00
C ASN A 202 -12.21 8.78 3.91
N ALA A 203 -11.89 8.21 2.76
CA ALA A 203 -12.90 7.87 1.76
C ALA A 203 -13.40 6.43 1.95
N ASN A 204 -14.70 6.19 1.78
CA ASN A 204 -15.30 4.86 1.76
C ASN A 204 -15.90 4.60 0.37
N ILE A 205 -15.33 3.63 -0.34
CA ILE A 205 -15.66 3.29 -1.73
C ILE A 205 -16.38 1.96 -1.77
N PHE A 206 -17.60 1.91 -2.29
CA PHE A 206 -18.38 0.67 -2.40
C PHE A 206 -19.43 0.80 -3.49
N GLY A 207 -19.99 -0.34 -3.90
CA GLY A 207 -20.96 -0.42 -4.99
C GLY A 207 -20.38 -1.10 -6.22
N ASP A 208 -21.13 -1.04 -7.31
CA ASP A 208 -20.77 -1.62 -8.59
C ASP A 208 -20.00 -0.65 -9.50
N GLY A 209 -19.49 -1.18 -10.60
CA GLY A 209 -18.80 -0.40 -11.64
C GLY A 209 -17.44 0.17 -11.21
N PHE A 210 -17.00 1.18 -11.95
CA PHE A 210 -15.73 1.85 -11.71
C PHE A 210 -15.96 3.20 -11.03
N PRO A 211 -15.38 3.47 -9.86
CA PRO A 211 -15.39 4.79 -9.27
C PRO A 211 -14.56 5.76 -10.13
N ARG A 212 -14.74 7.06 -9.88
CA ARG A 212 -13.99 8.13 -10.55
C ARG A 212 -12.49 8.00 -10.26
N ASN A 213 -11.66 8.42 -11.21
CA ASN A 213 -10.19 8.48 -11.06
C ASN A 213 -9.72 9.48 -9.99
N PHE A 214 -10.58 10.38 -9.53
CA PHE A 214 -10.33 11.19 -8.35
C PHE A 214 -11.50 11.06 -7.40
N ILE A 215 -11.20 10.61 -6.17
CA ILE A 215 -12.16 10.45 -5.08
C ILE A 215 -11.69 11.38 -3.95
N PRO A 216 -12.42 12.47 -3.66
CA PRO A 216 -12.05 13.43 -2.64
C PRO A 216 -11.92 12.82 -1.24
N SER A 217 -11.16 13.48 -0.37
CA SER A 217 -11.15 13.14 1.06
C SER A 217 -12.55 13.26 1.65
N PHE A 218 -12.89 12.36 2.57
CA PHE A 218 -14.20 12.28 3.21
C PHE A 218 -15.34 12.08 2.21
N SER A 219 -15.14 11.17 1.25
CA SER A 219 -16.19 10.72 0.34
C SER A 219 -16.80 9.40 0.82
N TRP A 220 -18.10 9.21 0.58
CA TRP A 220 -18.83 7.99 0.93
C TRP A 220 -19.74 7.60 -0.23
N GLY A 221 -19.40 6.51 -0.95
CA GLY A 221 -20.16 6.05 -2.12
C GLY A 221 -19.32 5.31 -3.15
N GLY A 222 -19.67 5.40 -4.44
CA GLY A 222 -19.03 4.66 -5.53
C GLY A 222 -19.38 5.20 -6.91
N ALA A 223 -19.47 4.32 -7.91
CA ALA A 223 -19.75 4.72 -9.29
C ALA A 223 -21.09 5.49 -9.44
N ALA A 224 -22.09 5.12 -8.64
CA ALA A 224 -23.40 5.79 -8.61
C ALA A 224 -23.36 7.23 -8.05
N GLY A 225 -22.26 7.62 -7.39
CA GLY A 225 -22.11 8.92 -6.77
C GLY A 225 -21.51 8.84 -5.38
N PHE A 226 -21.14 10.01 -4.85
CA PHE A 226 -20.56 10.15 -3.52
C PHE A 226 -21.34 11.19 -2.72
N SER A 227 -21.47 10.93 -1.43
CA SER A 227 -21.86 11.91 -0.42
C SER A 227 -20.67 12.26 0.46
N THR A 228 -20.74 13.37 1.18
CA THR A 228 -19.73 13.71 2.20
C THR A 228 -19.82 12.76 3.38
N TYR A 229 -18.71 12.09 3.70
CA TYR A 229 -18.56 11.33 4.92
C TYR A 229 -18.44 12.28 6.11
N LYS A 230 -19.32 12.15 7.09
CA LYS A 230 -19.38 13.07 8.23
C LYS A 230 -18.12 12.96 9.07
N LEU A 231 -17.54 14.10 9.44
CA LEU A 231 -16.30 14.17 10.23
C LEU A 231 -16.39 13.35 11.52
N LYS A 232 -17.48 13.49 12.29
CA LYS A 232 -17.68 12.75 13.54
C LYS A 232 -17.59 11.23 13.29
N ASP A 233 -18.31 10.73 12.30
CA ASP A 233 -18.34 9.29 11.99
C ASP A 233 -16.96 8.80 11.52
N ALA A 234 -16.23 9.62 10.77
CA ALA A 234 -14.86 9.32 10.35
C ALA A 234 -13.88 9.22 11.54
N LEU A 235 -13.96 10.16 12.49
CA LEU A 235 -13.15 10.14 13.70
C LEU A 235 -13.48 8.94 14.60
N ASP A 236 -14.78 8.63 14.76
CA ASP A 236 -15.23 7.46 15.53
C ASP A 236 -14.65 6.16 14.93
N VAL A 237 -14.67 6.02 13.60
CA VAL A 237 -14.09 4.86 12.92
C VAL A 237 -12.56 4.83 13.04
N ALA A 238 -11.88 5.97 12.91
CA ALA A 238 -10.43 6.07 13.08
C ALA A 238 -10.01 5.59 14.49
N ALA A 239 -10.66 6.08 15.54
CA ALA A 239 -10.43 5.64 16.91
C ALA A 239 -10.67 4.13 17.08
N ALA A 240 -11.77 3.61 16.53
CA ALA A 240 -12.10 2.20 16.63
C ALA A 240 -11.06 1.27 15.95
N VAL A 241 -10.55 1.64 14.77
CA VAL A 241 -9.56 0.81 14.07
C VAL A 241 -8.18 0.86 14.74
N MET A 242 -7.78 2.01 15.29
CA MET A 242 -6.55 2.16 16.05
C MET A 242 -6.63 1.36 17.36
N ALA A 243 -7.74 1.44 18.08
CA ALA A 243 -7.94 0.71 19.34
C ALA A 243 -7.88 -0.82 19.15
N ARG A 244 -8.35 -1.34 18.02
CA ARG A 244 -8.20 -2.77 17.67
C ARG A 244 -6.74 -3.22 17.54
N ARG A 245 -5.80 -2.28 17.38
CA ARG A 245 -4.36 -2.51 17.34
C ARG A 245 -3.66 -2.06 18.62
N GLY A 246 -4.41 -1.75 19.68
CA GLY A 246 -3.87 -1.28 20.95
C GLY A 246 -3.36 0.16 20.90
N ILE A 247 -3.74 0.94 19.88
CA ILE A 247 -3.30 2.33 19.70
C ILE A 247 -4.46 3.25 20.04
N THR A 248 -4.22 4.20 20.95
CA THR A 248 -5.20 5.23 21.29
C THR A 248 -5.07 6.40 20.33
N MET A 249 -6.17 6.81 19.70
CA MET A 249 -6.20 8.03 18.89
C MET A 249 -6.00 9.26 19.77
N THR A 250 -5.05 10.10 19.41
CA THR A 250 -4.70 11.31 20.15
C THR A 250 -5.55 12.51 19.73
N GLU A 251 -5.48 13.58 20.52
CA GLU A 251 -6.04 14.87 20.13
C GLU A 251 -5.38 15.42 18.87
N SER A 252 -4.07 15.21 18.69
CA SER A 252 -3.32 15.62 17.50
C SER A 252 -3.80 14.89 16.25
N ASP A 253 -4.06 13.58 16.33
CA ASP A 253 -4.62 12.79 15.22
C ASP A 253 -5.99 13.33 14.82
N SER A 254 -6.83 13.60 15.82
CA SER A 254 -8.18 14.15 15.62
C SER A 254 -8.14 15.55 14.99
N ALA A 255 -7.23 16.40 15.46
CA ALA A 255 -7.01 17.74 14.93
C ALA A 255 -6.50 17.71 13.48
N LEU A 256 -5.58 16.79 13.15
CA LEU A 256 -5.07 16.62 11.79
C LEU A 256 -6.17 16.20 10.82
N LEU A 257 -6.96 15.18 11.18
CA LEU A 257 -8.07 14.72 10.34
C LEU A 257 -9.15 15.80 10.18
N THR A 258 -9.43 16.56 11.25
CA THR A 258 -10.34 17.72 11.21
C THR A 258 -9.82 18.81 10.27
N HIS A 259 -8.54 19.15 10.36
CA HIS A 259 -7.92 20.11 9.47
C HIS A 259 -8.02 19.66 8.00
N ILE A 260 -7.71 18.40 7.71
CA ILE A 260 -7.84 17.84 6.35
C ILE A 260 -9.29 17.89 5.87
N TYR A 261 -10.26 17.61 6.74
CA TYR A 261 -11.69 17.71 6.41
C TYR A 261 -12.06 19.12 5.95
N GLU A 262 -11.60 20.14 6.66
CA GLU A 262 -11.89 21.55 6.37
C GLU A 262 -11.24 22.01 5.05
N ILE A 263 -9.92 21.80 4.89
CA ILE A 263 -9.18 22.28 3.71
C ILE A 263 -9.57 21.56 2.42
N SER A 264 -10.13 20.35 2.52
CA SER A 264 -10.57 19.56 1.36
C SER A 264 -12.03 19.81 0.96
N SER A 265 -12.75 20.70 1.64
CA SER A 265 -14.18 20.97 1.42
C SER A 265 -14.54 21.36 -0.01
N ASP A 266 -13.68 22.12 -0.69
CA ASP A 266 -13.87 22.49 -2.10
C ASP A 266 -13.90 21.29 -3.05
N ASN A 267 -13.20 20.20 -2.72
CA ASN A 267 -13.15 19.02 -3.58
C ASN A 267 -14.41 18.14 -3.46
N ARG A 268 -15.26 18.36 -2.45
CA ARG A 268 -16.49 17.59 -2.21
C ARG A 268 -17.74 18.22 -2.84
N LYS A 269 -17.60 19.34 -3.53
CA LYS A 269 -18.68 20.08 -4.20
C LYS A 269 -19.04 19.48 -5.55
#